data_AF-A0A7R7I3T7-F1
#
_entry.id   AF-A0A7R7I3T7-F1
#
_cell.length_a   1.000
_cell.length_b   1.000
_cell.length_c   1.000
_cell.angle_alpha   90.00
_cell.angle_beta   90.00
_cell.angle_gamma   90.00
#
_symmetry.space_group_name_H-M   'P 1'
#
loop_
_entity.id
_entity.type
_entity.pdbx_description
1 polymer ?
#
loop_
_entity_poly.entity_id
_entity_poly.type
_entity_poly.pdbx_seq_one_letter_code
_entity_poly.pdbx_strand_id
1 'polypeptide(L)'
;MKNFLKYREIWLLAGIVVLIGLISTRFPGFADPANLRQVFNDTSILMILALGQMVVILTRSIDLSMASNLCFTGMVVAMLNAAHPAIPIPVLIMIALAVGLVLGAINGFLVWRLNIPSIVVTLGTLTIYRGATFVVSGGAWVNADQMSPDFINFQRAAFLGIPVLSWIAIIVIGLFFLVMTRTQIGRSIYAIGVNPTASVYAGIDVGRTKFIVFCISGMIGGLAGYLWISRYVIASVEVANGYELNIIAACVIGGISIAGGIGSVGGAVLGALFLGIISNALPVINISPFWQMAISGSAIILAVVLNARGERRQGRIILRKAEAA
;
A
#
# COMPACT_ATOMS: atom_id res chain seq x y z
N MET A 1 23.63 4.74 9.59
CA MET A 1 22.31 4.23 9.13
C MET A 1 21.95 4.58 7.68
N LYS A 2 22.24 5.80 7.14
CA LYS A 2 21.89 6.17 5.75
C LYS A 2 22.43 5.24 4.65
N ASN A 3 23.60 4.61 4.85
CA ASN A 3 24.18 3.75 3.83
C ASN A 3 23.50 2.37 3.71
N PHE A 4 22.96 1.81 4.81
CA PHE A 4 22.42 0.45 4.79
C PHE A 4 21.09 0.32 4.03
N LEU A 5 20.23 1.34 4.13
CA LEU A 5 18.99 1.42 3.36
C LEU A 5 19.26 1.60 1.86
N LYS A 6 20.24 2.43 1.49
CA LYS A 6 20.69 2.58 0.10
C LYS A 6 21.12 1.23 -0.50
N TYR A 7 21.86 0.40 0.24
CA TYR A 7 22.24 -0.92 -0.26
C TYR A 7 21.04 -1.84 -0.50
N ARG A 8 20.01 -1.82 0.36
CA ARG A 8 18.80 -2.65 0.17
C ARG A 8 18.00 -2.25 -1.07
N GLU A 9 17.77 -0.96 -1.26
CA GLU A 9 17.08 -0.43 -2.44
C GLU A 9 17.85 -0.80 -3.73
N ILE A 10 19.18 -0.73 -3.70
CA ILE A 10 20.03 -1.15 -4.83
C ILE A 10 19.90 -2.64 -5.13
N TRP A 11 19.88 -3.52 -4.12
CA TRP A 11 19.69 -4.97 -4.34
C TRP A 11 18.32 -5.29 -4.92
N LEU A 12 17.26 -4.62 -4.45
CA LEU A 12 15.92 -4.81 -4.98
C LEU A 12 15.80 -4.29 -6.41
N LEU A 13 16.40 -3.14 -6.70
CA LEU A 13 16.48 -2.59 -8.05
C LEU A 13 17.28 -3.52 -8.98
N ALA A 14 18.39 -4.08 -8.52
CA ALA A 14 19.14 -5.08 -9.27
C ALA A 14 18.28 -6.34 -9.52
N GLY A 15 17.52 -6.79 -8.53
CA GLY A 15 16.56 -7.89 -8.68
C GLY A 15 15.49 -7.60 -9.73
N ILE A 16 14.95 -6.38 -9.77
CA ILE A 16 14.02 -5.91 -10.80
C ILE A 16 14.67 -5.94 -12.18
N VAL A 17 15.88 -5.40 -12.33
CA VAL A 17 16.60 -5.37 -13.61
C VAL A 17 16.88 -6.79 -14.10
N VAL A 18 17.33 -7.69 -13.22
CA VAL A 18 17.55 -9.11 -13.54
C VAL A 18 16.24 -9.77 -13.97
N LEU A 19 15.15 -9.53 -13.25
CA LEU A 19 13.83 -10.07 -13.58
C LEU A 19 13.38 -9.62 -14.98
N ILE A 20 13.44 -8.31 -15.26
CA ILE A 20 13.12 -7.74 -16.59
C ILE A 20 14.00 -8.38 -17.66
N GLY A 21 15.31 -8.50 -17.42
CA GLY A 21 16.25 -9.13 -18.36
C GLY A 21 15.88 -10.59 -18.66
N LEU A 22 15.59 -11.39 -17.62
CA LEU A 22 15.16 -12.78 -17.76
C LEU A 22 13.86 -12.90 -18.56
N ILE A 23 12.86 -12.09 -18.27
CA ILE A 23 11.59 -12.09 -19.02
C ILE A 23 11.83 -11.68 -20.47
N SER A 24 12.69 -10.70 -20.71
CA SER A 24 13.01 -10.21 -22.06
C SER A 24 13.68 -11.29 -22.93
N THR A 25 14.34 -12.29 -22.33
CA THR A 25 14.84 -13.46 -23.11
C THR A 25 13.74 -14.32 -23.70
N ARG A 26 12.54 -14.29 -23.12
CA ARG A 26 11.35 -15.04 -23.57
C ARG A 26 10.38 -14.18 -24.37
N PHE A 27 10.25 -12.92 -23.98
CA PHE A 27 9.40 -11.93 -24.64
C PHE A 27 10.16 -10.59 -24.74
N PRO A 28 10.92 -10.36 -25.84
CA PRO A 28 11.76 -9.16 -25.99
C PRO A 28 10.99 -7.84 -25.85
N GLY A 29 9.74 -7.80 -26.30
CA GLY A 29 8.87 -6.62 -26.17
C GLY A 29 8.50 -6.26 -24.72
N PHE A 30 8.88 -7.09 -23.73
CA PHE A 30 8.64 -6.77 -22.33
C PHE A 30 9.40 -5.53 -21.89
N ALA A 31 10.64 -5.37 -22.37
CA ALA A 31 11.50 -4.24 -22.05
C ALA A 31 11.19 -2.97 -22.86
N ASP A 32 10.21 -3.03 -23.78
CA ASP A 32 9.83 -1.87 -24.57
C ASP A 32 9.35 -0.72 -23.66
N PRO A 33 9.78 0.53 -23.89
CA PRO A 33 9.39 1.66 -23.06
C PRO A 33 7.86 1.83 -22.94
N ALA A 34 7.11 1.46 -23.97
CA ALA A 34 5.65 1.47 -23.94
C ALA A 34 5.08 0.44 -22.96
N ASN A 35 5.62 -0.79 -22.98
CA ASN A 35 5.20 -1.85 -22.06
C ASN A 35 5.61 -1.51 -20.62
N LEU A 36 6.83 -1.00 -20.39
CA LEU A 36 7.28 -0.57 -19.07
C LEU A 36 6.41 0.56 -18.49
N ARG A 37 5.97 1.52 -19.32
CA ARG A 37 4.99 2.54 -18.90
C ARG A 37 3.67 1.91 -18.47
N GLN A 38 3.20 0.88 -19.19
CA GLN A 38 1.98 0.16 -18.80
C GLN A 38 2.18 -0.59 -17.48
N VAL A 39 3.29 -1.31 -17.32
CA VAL A 39 3.59 -2.03 -16.06
C VAL A 39 3.62 -1.07 -14.87
N PHE A 40 4.21 0.11 -15.02
CA PHE A 40 4.18 1.15 -13.98
C PHE A 40 2.74 1.61 -13.66
N ASN A 41 1.94 1.85 -14.69
CA ASN A 41 0.54 2.25 -14.57
C ASN A 41 -0.31 1.19 -13.86
N ASP A 42 -0.09 -0.09 -14.17
CA ASP A 42 -0.80 -1.22 -13.59
C ASP A 42 -0.43 -1.44 -12.13
N THR A 43 0.81 -1.11 -11.78
CA THR A 43 1.33 -1.20 -10.42
C THR A 43 1.03 0.04 -9.58
N SER A 44 0.50 1.12 -10.18
CA SER A 44 0.29 2.40 -9.51
C SER A 44 -0.62 2.32 -8.29
N ILE A 45 -1.69 1.53 -8.36
CA ILE A 45 -2.60 1.36 -7.22
C ILE A 45 -1.91 0.59 -6.08
N LEU A 46 -1.11 -0.44 -6.39
CA LEU A 46 -0.33 -1.16 -5.39
C LEU A 46 0.70 -0.25 -4.72
N MET A 47 1.39 0.61 -5.48
CA MET A 47 2.34 1.58 -4.93
C MET A 47 1.66 2.55 -3.95
N ILE A 48 0.52 3.11 -4.34
CA ILE A 48 -0.27 4.02 -3.50
C ILE A 48 -0.67 3.33 -2.19
N LEU A 49 -1.24 2.13 -2.27
CA LEU A 49 -1.65 1.35 -1.11
C LEU A 49 -0.47 0.93 -0.23
N ALA A 50 0.64 0.49 -0.83
CA ALA A 50 1.85 0.12 -0.10
C ALA A 50 2.41 1.30 0.71
N LEU A 51 2.30 2.54 0.22
CA LEU A 51 2.71 3.72 1.00
C LEU A 51 1.80 3.98 2.21
N GLY A 52 0.49 3.81 2.04
CA GLY A 52 -0.44 3.89 3.18
C GLY A 52 -0.18 2.79 4.21
N GLN A 53 0.08 1.56 3.77
CA GLN A 53 0.43 0.46 4.68
C GLN A 53 1.82 0.62 5.31
N MET A 54 2.78 1.19 4.59
CA MET A 54 4.14 1.44 5.09
C MET A 54 4.10 2.25 6.38
N VAL A 55 3.34 3.34 6.44
CA VAL A 55 3.27 4.17 7.64
C VAL A 55 2.67 3.41 8.82
N VAL A 56 1.70 2.52 8.57
CA VAL A 56 1.11 1.64 9.60
C VAL A 56 2.14 0.64 10.13
N ILE A 57 2.84 -0.06 9.24
CA ILE A 57 3.89 -1.03 9.59
C ILE A 57 5.02 -0.37 10.37
N LEU A 58 5.43 0.84 9.98
CA LEU A 58 6.47 1.57 10.70
C LEU A 58 6.11 1.82 12.17
N THR A 59 4.83 1.90 12.53
CA THR A 59 4.37 2.05 13.92
C THR A 59 4.11 0.72 14.66
N ARG A 60 4.62 -0.41 14.15
CA ARG A 60 4.37 -1.79 14.67
C ARG A 60 2.91 -2.21 14.59
N SER A 61 2.20 -1.71 13.59
CA SER A 61 0.80 -2.07 13.36
C SER A 61 0.64 -2.67 11.97
N ILE A 62 -0.45 -3.38 11.73
CA ILE A 62 -0.81 -3.86 10.39
C ILE A 62 -2.27 -3.49 10.18
N ASP A 63 -2.56 -2.84 9.06
CA ASP A 63 -3.93 -2.60 8.62
C ASP A 63 -4.32 -3.61 7.54
N LEU A 64 -5.08 -4.63 7.93
CA LEU A 64 -5.62 -5.62 6.99
C LEU A 64 -6.88 -5.12 6.29
N SER A 65 -7.55 -4.10 6.82
CA SER A 65 -8.81 -3.56 6.29
C SER A 65 -8.61 -2.61 5.11
N MET A 66 -7.37 -2.31 4.70
CA MET A 66 -7.10 -1.33 3.64
C MET A 66 -7.76 -1.70 2.30
N ALA A 67 -7.78 -3.00 1.96
CA ALA A 67 -8.42 -3.51 0.74
C ALA A 67 -9.95 -3.51 0.83
N SER A 68 -10.54 -3.78 2.01
CA SER A 68 -11.99 -3.66 2.20
C SER A 68 -12.45 -2.21 2.25
N ASN A 69 -11.62 -1.30 2.75
CA ASN A 69 -11.86 0.15 2.69
C ASN A 69 -11.87 0.63 1.23
N LEU A 70 -10.88 0.22 0.43
CA LEU A 70 -10.86 0.44 -1.04
C LEU A 70 -12.16 -0.06 -1.69
N CYS A 71 -12.59 -1.28 -1.35
CA CYS A 71 -13.82 -1.85 -1.89
C CYS A 71 -15.07 -1.04 -1.49
N PHE A 72 -15.20 -0.70 -0.21
CA PHE A 72 -16.35 0.05 0.30
C PHE A 72 -16.42 1.45 -0.31
N THR A 73 -15.32 2.20 -0.26
CA THR A 73 -15.23 3.55 -0.81
C THR A 73 -15.44 3.56 -2.32
N GLY A 74 -14.85 2.61 -3.04
CA GLY A 74 -15.05 2.40 -4.47
C GLY A 74 -16.51 2.15 -4.82
N MET A 75 -17.19 1.27 -4.08
CA MET A 75 -18.62 1.02 -4.26
C MET A 75 -19.46 2.27 -4.02
N VAL A 76 -19.22 3.00 -2.92
CA VAL A 76 -19.95 4.23 -2.59
C VAL A 76 -19.83 5.26 -3.72
N VAL A 77 -18.62 5.53 -4.22
CA VAL A 77 -18.45 6.53 -5.30
C VAL A 77 -18.96 6.03 -6.64
N ALA A 78 -18.92 4.73 -6.91
CA ALA A 78 -19.48 4.15 -8.12
C ALA A 78 -21.00 4.27 -8.14
N MET A 79 -21.67 3.93 -7.03
CA MET A 79 -23.12 4.11 -6.88
C MET A 79 -23.53 5.58 -6.96
N LEU A 80 -22.74 6.47 -6.34
CA LEU A 80 -23.01 7.90 -6.39
C LEU A 80 -22.88 8.44 -7.83
N ASN A 81 -21.86 8.02 -8.56
CA ASN A 81 -21.70 8.36 -9.98
C ASN A 81 -22.80 7.78 -10.86
N ALA A 82 -23.25 6.55 -10.57
CA ALA A 82 -24.35 5.93 -11.30
C ALA A 82 -25.70 6.66 -11.07
N ALA A 83 -25.96 7.07 -9.82
CA ALA A 83 -27.17 7.83 -9.48
C ALA A 83 -27.11 9.29 -9.96
N HIS A 84 -25.92 9.90 -9.94
CA HIS A 84 -25.71 11.30 -10.30
C HIS A 84 -24.49 11.47 -11.22
N PRO A 85 -24.60 11.15 -12.51
CA PRO A 85 -23.49 11.19 -13.47
C PRO A 85 -22.86 12.57 -13.66
N ALA A 86 -23.57 13.65 -13.31
CA ALA A 86 -23.10 15.02 -13.44
C ALA A 86 -22.17 15.49 -12.31
N ILE A 87 -21.97 14.69 -11.26
CA ILE A 87 -21.07 15.07 -10.17
C ILE A 87 -19.62 15.12 -10.72
N PRO A 88 -18.90 16.23 -10.55
CA PRO A 88 -17.53 16.33 -11.04
C PRO A 88 -16.59 15.32 -10.38
N ILE A 89 -15.66 14.78 -11.16
CA ILE A 89 -14.68 13.79 -10.70
C ILE A 89 -13.87 14.24 -9.47
N PRO A 90 -13.39 15.50 -9.37
CA PRO A 90 -12.70 15.95 -8.17
C PRO A 90 -13.55 15.82 -6.89
N VAL A 91 -14.88 16.02 -6.99
CA VAL A 91 -15.80 15.86 -5.86
C VAL A 91 -15.90 14.40 -5.44
N LEU A 92 -15.99 13.47 -6.41
CA LEU A 92 -16.00 12.03 -6.12
C LEU A 92 -14.69 11.58 -5.46
N ILE A 93 -13.53 12.10 -5.90
CA ILE A 93 -12.25 11.82 -5.26
C ILE A 93 -12.22 12.34 -3.82
N MET A 94 -12.73 13.55 -3.57
CA MET A 94 -12.82 14.10 -2.21
C MET A 94 -13.76 13.28 -1.31
N ILE A 95 -14.87 12.79 -1.83
CA ILE A 95 -15.77 11.87 -1.11
C ILE A 95 -15.06 10.56 -0.81
N ALA A 96 -14.35 9.97 -1.79
CA ALA A 96 -13.59 8.74 -1.59
C ALA A 96 -12.53 8.90 -0.48
N LEU A 97 -11.77 9.99 -0.51
CA LEU A 97 -10.79 10.35 0.52
C LEU A 97 -11.44 10.51 1.90
N ALA A 98 -12.59 11.21 1.97
CA ALA A 98 -13.29 11.46 3.22
C ALA A 98 -13.87 10.18 3.84
N VAL A 99 -14.56 9.36 3.04
CA VAL A 99 -15.08 8.07 3.52
C VAL A 99 -13.94 7.16 3.95
N GLY A 100 -12.87 7.08 3.16
CA GLY A 100 -11.69 6.29 3.50
C GLY A 100 -11.03 6.75 4.79
N LEU A 101 -10.92 8.07 5.00
CA LEU A 101 -10.41 8.67 6.23
C LEU A 101 -11.27 8.31 7.44
N VAL A 102 -12.61 8.34 7.31
CA VAL A 102 -13.52 7.97 8.40
C VAL A 102 -13.33 6.50 8.78
N LEU A 103 -13.25 5.59 7.81
CA LEU A 103 -13.00 4.18 8.08
C LEU A 103 -11.62 3.96 8.74
N GLY A 104 -10.58 4.64 8.23
CA GLY A 104 -9.26 4.65 8.88
C GLY A 104 -9.30 5.19 10.30
N ALA A 105 -10.05 6.26 10.55
CA ALA A 105 -10.20 6.88 11.86
C ALA A 105 -10.89 5.94 12.86
N ILE A 106 -11.86 5.13 12.43
CA ILE A 106 -12.49 4.09 13.26
C ILE A 106 -11.42 3.09 13.74
N ASN A 107 -10.61 2.55 12.81
CA ASN A 107 -9.52 1.64 13.18
C ASN A 107 -8.51 2.31 14.13
N GLY A 108 -8.08 3.51 13.77
CA GLY A 108 -7.14 4.30 14.56
C GLY A 108 -7.66 4.57 15.96
N PHE A 109 -8.95 4.88 16.10
CA PHE A 109 -9.59 5.16 17.39
C PHE A 109 -9.66 3.90 18.26
N LEU A 110 -10.06 2.76 17.69
CA LEU A 110 -10.11 1.48 18.42
C LEU A 110 -8.72 1.06 18.89
N VAL A 111 -7.69 1.22 18.05
CA VAL A 111 -6.30 0.90 18.40
C VAL A 111 -5.76 1.88 19.45
N TRP A 112 -6.00 3.17 19.28
CA TRP A 112 -5.46 4.19 20.18
C TRP A 112 -6.18 4.23 21.52
N ARG A 113 -7.51 4.37 21.51
CA ARG A 113 -8.30 4.68 22.71
C ARG A 113 -8.65 3.44 23.52
N LEU A 114 -8.94 2.33 22.85
CA LEU A 114 -9.29 1.06 23.51
C LEU A 114 -8.09 0.14 23.67
N ASN A 115 -6.92 0.53 23.17
CA ASN A 115 -5.66 -0.24 23.26
C ASN A 115 -5.78 -1.68 22.74
N ILE A 116 -6.65 -1.89 21.75
CA ILE A 116 -6.85 -3.20 21.11
C ILE A 116 -5.71 -3.42 20.10
N PRO A 117 -5.12 -4.62 20.01
CA PRO A 117 -4.14 -4.94 18.97
C PRO A 117 -4.68 -4.65 17.56
N SER A 118 -3.88 -3.96 16.74
CA SER A 118 -4.30 -3.48 15.41
C SER A 118 -4.69 -4.59 14.44
N ILE A 119 -4.01 -5.75 14.48
CA ILE A 119 -4.36 -6.91 13.66
C ILE A 119 -5.79 -7.38 13.98
N VAL A 120 -6.18 -7.43 15.25
CA VAL A 120 -7.53 -7.86 15.67
C VAL A 120 -8.58 -6.85 15.23
N VAL A 121 -8.33 -5.55 15.45
CA VAL A 121 -9.23 -4.48 14.99
C VAL A 121 -9.41 -4.57 13.49
N THR A 122 -8.33 -4.65 12.72
CA THR A 122 -8.38 -4.52 11.27
C THR A 122 -8.84 -5.80 10.56
N LEU A 123 -8.66 -6.97 11.15
CA LEU A 123 -9.35 -8.20 10.71
C LEU A 123 -10.86 -8.11 10.94
N GLY A 124 -11.28 -7.58 12.10
CA GLY A 124 -12.69 -7.37 12.40
C GLY A 124 -13.31 -6.33 11.48
N THR A 125 -12.66 -5.17 11.28
CA THR A 125 -13.18 -4.14 10.38
C THR A 125 -13.06 -4.51 8.91
N LEU A 126 -12.13 -5.40 8.53
CA LEU A 126 -12.10 -5.98 7.19
C LEU A 126 -13.46 -6.60 6.86
N THR A 127 -13.96 -7.49 7.71
CA THR A 127 -15.25 -8.18 7.47
C THR A 127 -16.43 -7.23 7.62
N ILE A 128 -16.41 -6.29 8.58
CA ILE A 128 -17.46 -5.28 8.73
C ILE A 128 -17.57 -4.39 7.49
N TYR A 129 -16.45 -3.89 6.94
CA TYR A 129 -16.47 -3.04 5.74
C TYR A 129 -16.91 -3.82 4.50
N ARG A 130 -16.55 -5.10 4.38
CA ARG A 130 -17.08 -5.98 3.34
C ARG A 130 -18.60 -6.17 3.46
N GLY A 131 -19.09 -6.46 4.67
CA GLY A 131 -20.52 -6.56 4.95
C GLY A 131 -21.26 -5.25 4.69
N ALA A 132 -20.68 -4.12 5.09
CA ALA A 132 -21.23 -2.78 4.81
C ALA A 132 -21.29 -2.50 3.31
N THR A 133 -20.30 -2.96 2.53
CA THR A 133 -20.31 -2.85 1.06
C THR A 133 -21.50 -3.61 0.48
N PHE A 134 -21.76 -4.83 0.97
CA PHE A 134 -22.93 -5.62 0.56
C PHE A 134 -24.25 -4.92 0.92
N VAL A 135 -24.37 -4.41 2.15
CA VAL A 135 -25.60 -3.72 2.61
C VAL A 135 -25.88 -2.47 1.79
N VAL A 136 -24.86 -1.63 1.54
CA VAL A 136 -25.01 -0.39 0.77
C VAL A 136 -25.38 -0.68 -0.69
N SER A 137 -24.77 -1.71 -1.29
CA SER A 137 -25.07 -2.10 -2.68
C SER A 137 -26.34 -2.93 -2.83
N GLY A 138 -26.94 -3.42 -1.74
CA GLY A 138 -28.01 -4.43 -1.79
C GLY A 138 -27.54 -5.75 -2.44
N GLY A 139 -26.23 -6.01 -2.46
CA GLY A 139 -25.61 -7.13 -3.18
C GLY A 139 -25.49 -6.94 -4.70
N ALA A 140 -25.95 -5.81 -5.24
CA ALA A 140 -25.85 -5.50 -6.66
C ALA A 140 -24.43 -5.09 -7.06
N TRP A 141 -24.12 -5.24 -8.34
CA TRP A 141 -22.87 -4.76 -8.93
C TRP A 141 -23.14 -3.47 -9.69
N VAL A 142 -22.17 -2.56 -9.69
CA VAL A 142 -22.16 -1.40 -10.57
C VAL A 142 -21.21 -1.69 -11.73
N ASN A 143 -21.74 -1.76 -12.95
CA ASN A 143 -20.99 -2.12 -14.15
C ASN A 143 -20.72 -0.91 -15.05
N ALA A 144 -19.99 -1.13 -16.14
CA ALA A 144 -19.54 -0.10 -17.06
C ALA A 144 -20.65 0.76 -17.68
N ASP A 145 -21.79 0.15 -17.96
CA ASP A 145 -22.97 0.81 -18.54
C ASP A 145 -23.61 1.84 -17.59
N GLN A 146 -23.41 1.67 -16.29
CA GLN A 146 -23.94 2.54 -15.26
C GLN A 146 -22.96 3.66 -14.86
N MET A 147 -21.70 3.57 -15.28
CA MET A 147 -20.67 4.55 -14.94
C MET A 147 -20.57 5.62 -16.03
N SER A 148 -20.55 6.89 -15.62
CA SER A 148 -20.31 8.01 -16.54
C SER A 148 -18.97 7.86 -17.30
N PRO A 149 -18.89 8.30 -18.56
CA PRO A 149 -17.65 8.25 -19.34
C PRO A 149 -16.50 8.99 -18.66
N ASP A 150 -16.76 10.12 -18.02
CA ASP A 150 -15.75 10.91 -17.30
C ASP A 150 -15.16 10.14 -16.12
N PHE A 151 -15.98 9.36 -15.41
CA PHE A 151 -15.53 8.52 -14.30
C PHE A 151 -14.53 7.47 -14.77
N ILE A 152 -14.78 6.84 -15.92
CA ILE A 152 -13.92 5.79 -16.49
C ILE A 152 -12.66 6.40 -17.13
N ASN A 153 -12.83 7.49 -17.88
CA ASN A 153 -11.78 8.03 -18.73
C ASN A 153 -10.78 8.91 -17.98
N PHE A 154 -11.14 9.47 -16.81
CA PHE A 154 -10.24 10.34 -16.05
C PHE A 154 -8.88 9.71 -15.77
N GLN A 155 -8.84 8.47 -15.28
CA GLN A 155 -7.58 7.80 -14.94
C GLN A 155 -6.79 7.37 -16.21
N ARG A 156 -7.50 7.15 -17.33
CA ARG A 156 -6.93 6.76 -18.64
C ARG A 156 -6.35 7.93 -19.41
N ALA A 157 -6.82 9.15 -19.13
CA ALA A 157 -6.37 10.36 -19.79
C ALA A 157 -4.83 10.42 -19.75
N ALA A 158 -4.21 10.68 -20.90
CA ALA A 158 -2.76 10.73 -21.00
C ALA A 158 -2.28 12.18 -20.86
N PHE A 159 -1.34 12.40 -19.96
CA PHE A 159 -0.62 13.67 -19.83
C PHE A 159 0.87 13.40 -20.00
N LEU A 160 1.51 14.10 -20.94
CA LEU A 160 2.93 13.89 -21.31
C LEU A 160 3.26 12.41 -21.65
N GLY A 161 2.32 11.70 -22.29
CA GLY A 161 2.49 10.30 -22.71
C GLY A 161 2.36 9.26 -21.59
N ILE A 162 1.92 9.66 -20.39
CA ILE A 162 1.71 8.79 -19.23
C ILE A 162 0.26 8.97 -18.71
N PRO A 163 -0.45 7.89 -18.34
CA PRO A 163 -1.82 8.01 -17.82
C PRO A 163 -1.89 8.80 -16.50
N VAL A 164 -3.01 9.49 -16.27
CA VAL A 164 -3.26 10.27 -15.03
C VAL A 164 -3.13 9.39 -13.78
N LEU A 165 -3.52 8.12 -13.82
CA LEU A 165 -3.33 7.18 -12.70
C LEU A 165 -1.86 7.12 -12.23
N SER A 166 -0.92 7.04 -13.18
CA SER A 166 0.52 7.02 -12.90
C SER A 166 0.99 8.36 -12.32
N TRP A 167 0.46 9.48 -12.80
CA TRP A 167 0.74 10.80 -12.23
C TRP A 167 0.24 10.94 -10.80
N ILE A 168 -0.96 10.43 -10.49
CA ILE A 168 -1.47 10.39 -9.12
C ILE A 168 -0.54 9.58 -8.23
N ALA A 169 -0.06 8.42 -8.68
CA ALA A 169 0.92 7.64 -7.94
C ALA A 169 2.22 8.44 -7.70
N ILE A 170 2.77 9.12 -8.71
CA ILE A 170 3.97 9.96 -8.57
C ILE A 170 3.75 11.09 -7.54
N ILE A 171 2.59 11.75 -7.58
CA ILE A 171 2.23 12.80 -6.61
C ILE A 171 2.15 12.22 -5.19
N VAL A 172 1.50 11.08 -5.02
CA VAL A 172 1.40 10.40 -3.72
C VAL A 172 2.79 9.98 -3.22
N ILE A 173 3.65 9.42 -4.08
CA ILE A 173 5.05 9.09 -3.75
C ILE A 173 5.80 10.33 -3.28
N GLY A 174 5.69 11.44 -4.01
CA GLY A 174 6.32 12.72 -3.66
C GLY A 174 5.82 13.26 -2.31
N LEU A 175 4.51 13.21 -2.08
CA LEU A 175 3.90 13.63 -0.82
C LEU A 175 4.41 12.78 0.35
N PHE A 176 4.39 11.45 0.23
CA PHE A 176 4.91 10.55 1.27
C PHE A 176 6.40 10.77 1.50
N PHE A 177 7.19 10.98 0.44
CA PHE A 177 8.61 11.29 0.57
C PHE A 177 8.84 12.57 1.38
N LEU A 178 8.09 13.64 1.10
CA LEU A 178 8.17 14.89 1.84
C LEU A 178 7.72 14.73 3.29
N VAL A 179 6.58 14.08 3.54
CA VAL A 179 6.07 13.86 4.90
C VAL A 179 7.06 13.02 5.70
N MET A 180 7.56 11.92 5.15
CA MET A 180 8.45 11.00 5.85
C MET A 180 9.85 11.59 6.12
N THR A 181 10.37 12.45 5.24
CA THR A 181 11.74 12.96 5.37
C THR A 181 11.84 14.37 5.95
N ARG A 182 10.80 15.20 5.79
CA ARG A 182 10.86 16.64 6.14
C ARG A 182 9.95 17.04 7.29
N THR A 183 8.89 16.30 7.59
CA THR A 183 7.90 16.71 8.61
C THR A 183 8.14 16.09 9.99
N GLN A 184 7.53 16.69 11.02
CA GLN A 184 7.52 16.16 12.38
C GLN A 184 6.77 14.82 12.46
N ILE A 185 5.63 14.68 11.75
CA ILE A 185 4.82 13.46 11.72
C ILE A 185 5.68 12.27 11.26
N GLY A 186 6.44 12.44 10.18
CA GLY A 186 7.35 11.41 9.68
C GLY A 186 8.38 10.98 10.74
N ARG A 187 9.03 11.94 11.40
CA ARG A 187 10.00 11.64 12.47
C ARG A 187 9.37 10.90 13.65
N SER A 188 8.16 11.30 14.07
CA SER A 188 7.42 10.62 15.14
C SER A 188 7.07 9.18 14.78
N ILE A 189 6.65 8.92 13.54
CA ILE A 189 6.35 7.56 13.06
C ILE A 189 7.57 6.65 13.18
N TYR A 190 8.74 7.08 12.71
CA TYR A 190 9.97 6.30 12.83
C TYR A 190 10.40 6.13 14.30
N ALA A 191 10.34 7.18 15.11
CA ALA A 191 10.76 7.14 16.51
C ALA A 191 9.95 6.12 17.33
N ILE A 192 8.62 6.16 17.20
CA ILE A 192 7.72 5.23 17.88
C ILE A 192 7.96 3.79 17.40
N GLY A 193 8.20 3.60 16.11
CA GLY A 193 8.54 2.30 15.55
C GLY A 193 9.80 1.68 16.14
N VAL A 194 10.84 2.48 16.37
CA VAL A 194 12.10 2.01 16.96
C VAL A 194 11.93 1.69 18.45
N ASN A 195 11.35 2.62 19.22
CA ASN A 195 11.11 2.41 20.64
C ASN A 195 9.92 3.28 21.12
N PRO A 196 8.73 2.68 21.30
CA PRO A 196 7.56 3.40 21.80
C PRO A 196 7.78 4.00 23.19
N THR A 197 8.44 3.25 24.09
CA THR A 197 8.69 3.68 25.47
C THR A 197 9.62 4.89 25.51
N ALA A 198 10.73 4.85 24.77
CA ALA A 198 11.64 6.01 24.66
C ALA A 198 10.97 7.22 24.00
N SER A 199 10.03 6.99 23.07
CA SER A 199 9.30 8.07 22.40
C SER A 199 8.39 8.85 23.36
N VAL A 200 7.80 8.18 24.37
CA VAL A 200 7.02 8.85 25.41
C VAL A 200 7.90 9.79 26.24
N TYR A 201 9.11 9.34 26.63
CA TYR A 201 10.07 10.19 27.35
C TYR A 201 10.58 11.37 26.50
N ALA A 202 10.56 11.24 25.18
CA ALA A 202 10.85 12.33 24.24
C ALA A 202 9.65 13.24 23.93
N GLY A 203 8.52 13.08 24.63
CA GLY A 203 7.32 13.90 24.48
C GLY A 203 6.45 13.57 23.26
N ILE A 204 6.68 12.42 22.61
CA ILE A 204 5.90 11.98 21.45
C ILE A 204 4.71 11.14 21.93
N ASP A 205 3.50 11.59 21.61
CA ASP A 205 2.28 10.82 21.87
C ASP A 205 2.17 9.64 20.89
N VAL A 206 2.49 8.45 21.40
CA VAL A 206 2.43 7.17 20.68
C VAL A 206 1.03 6.90 20.14
N GLY A 207 0.01 7.20 20.95
CA GLY A 207 -1.38 6.90 20.66
C GLY A 207 -1.94 7.78 19.54
N ARG A 208 -1.76 9.10 19.66
CA ARG A 208 -2.17 10.06 18.62
C ARG A 208 -1.45 9.80 17.30
N THR A 209 -0.17 9.44 17.35
CA THR A 209 0.58 9.14 16.12
C THR A 209 0.03 7.88 15.43
N LYS A 210 -0.30 6.82 16.18
CA LYS A 210 -0.98 5.64 15.61
C LYS A 210 -2.33 6.02 15.00
N PHE A 211 -3.14 6.83 15.68
CA PHE A 211 -4.42 7.31 15.14
C PHE A 211 -4.24 8.02 13.79
N ILE A 212 -3.33 8.99 13.71
CA ILE A 212 -3.03 9.73 12.48
C ILE A 212 -2.61 8.79 11.35
N VAL A 213 -1.77 7.80 11.66
CA VAL A 213 -1.29 6.82 10.67
C VAL A 213 -2.42 5.96 10.11
N PHE A 214 -3.37 5.53 10.93
CA PHE A 214 -4.57 4.82 10.44
C PHE A 214 -5.50 5.72 9.62
N CYS A 215 -5.64 7.00 9.98
CA CYS A 215 -6.37 7.97 9.14
C CYS A 215 -5.71 8.13 7.76
N ILE A 216 -4.38 8.21 7.71
CA ILE A 216 -3.63 8.29 6.44
C ILE A 216 -3.82 7.01 5.62
N SER A 217 -3.67 5.83 6.25
CA SER A 217 -3.92 4.52 5.60
C SER A 217 -5.32 4.48 5.00
N GLY A 218 -6.34 4.84 5.77
CA GLY A 218 -7.72 4.81 5.32
C GLY A 218 -8.00 5.81 4.19
N MET A 219 -7.49 7.04 4.29
CA MET A 219 -7.61 8.04 3.23
C MET A 219 -6.99 7.55 1.91
N ILE A 220 -5.82 6.91 1.97
CA ILE A 220 -5.16 6.32 0.81
C ILE A 220 -5.93 5.11 0.26
N GLY A 221 -6.51 4.29 1.14
CA GLY A 221 -7.44 3.23 0.75
C GLY A 221 -8.65 3.78 0.00
N GLY A 222 -9.20 4.91 0.47
CA GLY A 222 -10.29 5.62 -0.20
C GLY A 222 -9.93 6.14 -1.60
N LEU A 223 -8.79 6.82 -1.74
CA LEU A 223 -8.27 7.26 -3.04
C LEU A 223 -8.11 6.08 -3.99
N ALA A 224 -7.49 4.99 -3.51
CA ALA A 224 -7.32 3.77 -4.28
C ALA A 224 -8.67 3.13 -4.65
N GLY A 225 -9.72 3.30 -3.85
CA GLY A 225 -11.10 2.87 -4.13
C GLY A 225 -11.61 3.46 -5.44
N TYR A 226 -11.61 4.79 -5.55
CA TYR A 226 -12.00 5.46 -6.79
C TYR A 226 -11.14 5.00 -7.99
N LEU A 227 -9.81 4.99 -7.83
CA LEU A 227 -8.88 4.64 -8.91
C LEU A 227 -9.05 3.20 -9.38
N TRP A 228 -9.31 2.27 -8.47
CA TRP A 228 -9.52 0.86 -8.78
C TRP A 228 -10.80 0.67 -9.60
N ILE A 229 -11.93 1.21 -9.12
CA ILE A 229 -13.21 1.02 -9.81
C ILE A 229 -13.21 1.72 -11.18
N SER A 230 -12.67 2.94 -11.27
CA SER A 230 -12.50 3.65 -12.54
C SER A 230 -11.65 2.86 -13.54
N ARG A 231 -10.64 2.13 -13.05
CA ARG A 231 -9.73 1.34 -13.89
C ARG A 231 -10.36 0.05 -14.41
N TYR A 232 -10.91 -0.77 -13.51
CA TYR A 232 -11.45 -2.08 -13.85
C TYR A 232 -12.91 -2.03 -14.29
N VAL A 233 -13.57 -0.89 -14.11
CA VAL A 233 -14.94 -0.60 -14.57
C VAL A 233 -15.97 -1.60 -14.03
N ILE A 234 -15.76 -2.02 -12.79
CA ILE A 234 -16.66 -2.90 -12.06
C ILE A 234 -16.54 -2.62 -10.57
N ALA A 235 -17.68 -2.42 -9.92
CA ALA A 235 -17.80 -2.35 -8.47
C ALA A 235 -18.66 -3.52 -7.99
N SER A 236 -18.04 -4.43 -7.23
CA SER A 236 -18.68 -5.57 -6.59
C SER A 236 -18.07 -5.78 -5.20
N VAL A 237 -18.72 -6.59 -4.36
CA VAL A 237 -18.26 -6.88 -2.98
C VAL A 237 -16.94 -7.66 -2.94
N GLU A 238 -16.57 -8.29 -4.06
CA GLU A 238 -15.36 -9.11 -4.21
C GLU A 238 -14.14 -8.30 -4.66
N VAL A 239 -14.31 -7.02 -5.01
CA VAL A 239 -13.23 -6.17 -5.49
C VAL A 239 -12.06 -6.14 -4.50
N ALA A 240 -10.84 -6.37 -4.99
CA ALA A 240 -9.62 -6.38 -4.19
C ALA A 240 -9.64 -7.38 -3.01
N ASN A 241 -10.41 -8.46 -3.07
CA ASN A 241 -10.37 -9.52 -2.05
C ASN A 241 -8.98 -10.17 -2.01
N GLY A 242 -8.41 -10.34 -0.82
CA GLY A 242 -7.07 -10.89 -0.61
C GLY A 242 -5.93 -9.93 -1.00
N TYR A 243 -6.24 -8.76 -1.55
CA TYR A 243 -5.23 -7.81 -2.01
C TYR A 243 -4.44 -7.19 -0.85
N GLU A 244 -5.00 -7.18 0.36
CA GLU A 244 -4.32 -6.76 1.59
C GLU A 244 -2.99 -7.50 1.83
N LEU A 245 -2.92 -8.79 1.46
CA LEU A 245 -1.68 -9.56 1.58
C LEU A 245 -0.64 -9.09 0.57
N ASN A 246 -1.06 -8.71 -0.65
CA ASN A 246 -0.16 -8.15 -1.66
C ASN A 246 0.37 -6.76 -1.25
N ILE A 247 -0.45 -5.94 -0.61
CA ILE A 247 -0.05 -4.63 -0.09
C ILE A 247 1.03 -4.81 0.99
N ILE A 248 0.81 -5.72 1.94
CA ILE A 248 1.79 -6.03 3.00
C ILE A 248 3.06 -6.63 2.40
N ALA A 249 2.92 -7.55 1.46
CA ALA A 249 4.02 -8.18 0.75
C ALA A 249 4.90 -7.16 0.02
N ALA A 250 4.30 -6.19 -0.67
CA ALA A 250 5.03 -5.11 -1.33
C ALA A 250 5.89 -4.33 -0.33
N CYS A 251 5.35 -4.00 0.85
CA CYS A 251 6.10 -3.31 1.90
C CYS A 251 7.28 -4.14 2.43
N VAL A 252 7.02 -5.43 2.68
CA VAL A 252 8.01 -6.35 3.26
C VAL A 252 9.14 -6.65 2.27
N ILE A 253 8.81 -6.88 0.99
CA ILE A 253 9.80 -7.02 -0.10
C ILE A 253 10.60 -5.72 -0.25
N GLY A 254 9.93 -4.58 -0.11
CA GLY A 254 10.54 -3.25 -0.05
C GLY A 254 11.47 -3.02 1.14
N GLY A 255 11.60 -3.99 2.06
CA GLY A 255 12.53 -3.95 3.18
C GLY A 255 12.01 -3.16 4.38
N ILE A 256 10.69 -2.90 4.45
CA ILE A 256 10.05 -2.32 5.63
C ILE A 256 9.92 -3.41 6.70
N SER A 257 10.44 -3.13 7.90
CA SER A 257 10.42 -4.10 9.00
C SER A 257 9.06 -4.12 9.69
N ILE A 258 8.50 -5.32 9.86
CA ILE A 258 7.26 -5.54 10.63
C ILE A 258 7.46 -5.18 12.12
N ALA A 259 8.71 -5.22 12.60
CA ALA A 259 9.08 -4.77 13.94
C ALA A 259 9.05 -3.23 14.10
N GLY A 260 8.76 -2.49 13.02
CA GLY A 260 8.61 -1.03 13.01
C GLY A 260 9.92 -0.26 12.95
N GLY A 261 9.81 1.05 12.67
CA GLY A 261 10.91 2.00 12.76
C GLY A 261 11.98 1.92 11.67
N ILE A 262 11.93 0.92 10.78
CA ILE A 262 12.88 0.73 9.68
C ILE A 262 12.10 0.57 8.37
N GLY A 263 12.36 1.45 7.41
CA GLY A 263 11.75 1.43 6.08
C GLY A 263 12.02 2.73 5.31
N SER A 264 11.69 2.75 4.03
CA SER A 264 11.79 3.94 3.18
C SER A 264 10.67 3.95 2.14
N VAL A 265 10.34 5.16 1.67
CA VAL A 265 9.34 5.36 0.60
C VAL A 265 9.82 4.70 -0.69
N GLY A 266 11.12 4.84 -1.01
CA GLY A 266 11.74 4.17 -2.16
C GLY A 266 11.64 2.65 -2.08
N GLY A 267 11.89 2.07 -0.89
CA GLY A 267 11.72 0.65 -0.64
C GLY A 267 10.29 0.17 -0.91
N ALA A 268 9.28 0.85 -0.36
CA ALA A 268 7.86 0.51 -0.58
C ALA A 268 7.48 0.52 -2.07
N VAL A 269 7.91 1.55 -2.80
CA VAL A 269 7.67 1.72 -4.23
C VAL A 269 8.34 0.62 -5.04
N LEU A 270 9.63 0.34 -4.78
CA LEU A 270 10.36 -0.72 -5.46
C LEU A 270 9.79 -2.11 -5.15
N GLY A 271 9.32 -2.35 -3.92
CA GLY A 271 8.68 -3.60 -3.54
C GLY A 271 7.35 -3.82 -4.25
N ALA A 272 6.53 -2.77 -4.36
CA ALA A 272 5.31 -2.79 -5.16
C ALA A 272 5.62 -3.01 -6.65
N LEU A 273 6.60 -2.29 -7.22
CA LEU A 273 7.06 -2.47 -8.60
C LEU A 273 7.55 -3.88 -8.87
N PHE A 274 8.30 -4.49 -7.95
CA PHE A 274 8.76 -5.87 -8.09
C PHE A 274 7.57 -6.85 -8.19
N LEU A 275 6.59 -6.76 -7.29
CA LEU A 275 5.38 -7.60 -7.37
C LEU A 275 4.51 -7.29 -8.59
N GLY A 276 4.44 -6.02 -9.00
CA GLY A 276 3.73 -5.59 -10.19
C GLY A 276 4.35 -6.13 -11.47
N ILE A 277 5.69 -6.13 -11.57
CA ILE A 277 6.41 -6.74 -12.69
C ILE A 277 6.13 -8.24 -12.73
N ILE A 278 6.22 -8.96 -11.61
CA ILE A 278 5.85 -10.39 -11.56
C ILE A 278 4.42 -10.59 -12.07
N SER A 279 3.50 -9.73 -11.64
CA SER A 279 2.08 -9.88 -11.97
C SER A 279 1.75 -9.58 -13.42
N ASN A 280 2.51 -8.70 -14.07
CA ASN A 280 2.35 -8.36 -15.48
C ASN A 280 3.19 -9.26 -16.40
N ALA A 281 4.34 -9.74 -15.95
CA ALA A 281 5.28 -10.47 -16.77
C ALA A 281 4.96 -11.95 -16.94
N LEU A 282 4.62 -12.63 -15.84
CA LEU A 282 4.40 -14.08 -15.87
C LEU A 282 3.25 -14.48 -16.82
N PRO A 283 2.11 -13.75 -16.87
CA PRO A 283 1.06 -14.02 -17.85
C PRO A 283 1.52 -13.86 -19.31
N VAL A 284 2.37 -12.87 -19.61
CA VAL A 284 2.86 -12.59 -20.97
C VAL A 284 3.71 -13.74 -21.52
N ILE A 285 4.38 -14.48 -20.64
CA ILE A 285 5.14 -15.69 -21.00
C ILE A 285 4.32 -16.99 -20.83
N ASN A 286 2.98 -16.88 -20.82
CA ASN A 286 2.03 -18.00 -20.70
C ASN A 286 2.17 -18.85 -19.42
N ILE A 287 2.65 -18.26 -18.32
CA ILE A 287 2.61 -18.93 -17.02
C ILE A 287 1.21 -18.78 -16.42
N SER A 288 0.65 -19.88 -15.92
CA SER A 288 -0.69 -19.85 -15.37
C SER A 288 -0.77 -18.97 -14.09
N PRO A 289 -1.93 -18.34 -13.83
CA PRO A 289 -2.13 -17.54 -12.61
C PRO A 289 -1.86 -18.31 -11.31
N PHE A 290 -2.07 -19.63 -11.31
CA PHE A 290 -1.76 -20.50 -10.17
C PHE A 290 -0.27 -20.51 -9.82
N TRP A 291 0.60 -20.65 -10.83
CA TRP A 291 2.05 -20.59 -10.64
C TRP A 291 2.51 -19.18 -10.29
N GLN A 292 1.86 -18.15 -10.84
CA GLN A 292 2.12 -16.76 -10.46
C GLN A 292 1.88 -16.49 -8.97
N MET A 293 0.81 -17.04 -8.39
CA MET A 293 0.57 -16.95 -6.93
C MET A 293 1.67 -17.65 -6.13
N ALA A 294 2.07 -18.87 -6.52
CA ALA A 294 3.13 -19.61 -5.85
C ALA A 294 4.50 -18.89 -5.94
N ILE A 295 4.84 -18.33 -7.10
CA ILE A 295 6.08 -17.56 -7.32
C ILE A 295 6.07 -16.28 -6.48
N SER A 296 4.96 -15.53 -6.50
CA SER A 296 4.81 -14.33 -5.68
C SER A 296 4.95 -14.66 -4.19
N GLY A 297 4.29 -15.71 -3.70
CA GLY A 297 4.41 -16.20 -2.32
C GLY A 297 5.85 -16.59 -1.94
N SER A 298 6.52 -17.31 -2.83
CA SER A 298 7.92 -17.72 -2.63
C SER A 298 8.86 -16.52 -2.57
N ALA A 299 8.65 -15.52 -3.44
CA ALA A 299 9.42 -14.29 -3.44
C ALA A 299 9.27 -13.50 -2.14
N ILE A 300 8.06 -13.46 -1.56
CA ILE A 300 7.79 -12.85 -0.25
C ILE A 300 8.59 -13.57 0.85
N ILE A 301 8.53 -14.91 0.90
CA ILE A 301 9.25 -15.69 1.91
C ILE A 301 10.76 -15.45 1.78
N LEU A 302 11.29 -15.49 0.56
CA LEU A 302 12.71 -15.22 0.30
C LEU A 302 13.10 -13.82 0.77
N ALA A 303 12.29 -12.80 0.45
CA ALA A 303 12.54 -11.44 0.90
C ALA A 303 12.53 -11.32 2.44
N VAL A 304 11.58 -11.96 3.12
CA VAL A 304 11.51 -12.00 4.59
C VAL A 304 12.74 -12.68 5.19
N VAL A 305 13.16 -13.83 4.66
CA VAL A 305 14.32 -14.57 5.17
C VAL A 305 15.61 -13.77 5.02
N LEU A 306 15.80 -13.12 3.87
CA LEU A 306 16.94 -12.24 3.63
C LEU A 306 16.90 -11.02 4.56
N ASN A 307 15.72 -10.44 4.77
CA ASN A 307 15.55 -9.27 5.63
C ASN A 307 15.81 -9.61 7.11
N ALA A 308 15.25 -10.71 7.62
CA ALA A 308 15.40 -11.17 8.99
C ALA A 308 16.86 -11.50 9.36
N ARG A 309 17.64 -12.04 8.42
CA ARG A 309 19.07 -12.30 8.62
C ARG A 309 19.91 -11.01 8.70
N GLY A 310 19.53 -9.98 7.94
CA GLY A 310 20.19 -8.67 7.96
C GLY A 310 19.95 -7.87 9.24
N GLU A 311 18.80 -8.04 9.89
CA GLU A 311 18.41 -7.33 11.13
C GLU A 311 18.99 -7.96 12.40
N ARG A 312 19.47 -9.21 12.35
CA ARG A 312 20.05 -9.94 13.51
C ARG A 312 21.41 -9.40 14.01
N ARG A 313 21.93 -8.25 13.54
CA ARG A 313 23.25 -7.75 13.94
C ARG A 313 23.21 -6.54 14.89
N GLN A 314 23.92 -6.75 16.00
CA GLN A 314 24.35 -5.84 17.08
C GLN A 314 23.33 -5.47 18.15
N GLY A 315 22.85 -6.49 18.87
CA GLY A 315 22.73 -6.32 20.32
C GLY A 315 24.14 -6.13 20.89
N ARG A 316 24.59 -4.88 21.06
CA ARG A 316 25.76 -4.61 21.90
C ARG A 316 25.36 -5.02 23.31
N ILE A 317 25.94 -6.12 23.78
CA ILE A 317 25.91 -6.54 25.18
C ILE A 317 26.61 -5.43 25.96
N ILE A 318 25.85 -4.50 26.55
CA ILE A 318 26.38 -3.48 27.44
C ILE A 318 26.63 -4.19 28.78
N LEU A 319 27.88 -4.63 28.94
CA LEU A 319 28.64 -4.83 30.17
C LEU A 319 27.92 -5.45 31.38
N ARG A 320 28.01 -6.79 31.49
CA ARG A 320 27.97 -7.49 32.78
C ARG A 320 29.41 -7.74 33.24
N LYS A 321 30.13 -6.69 33.68
CA LYS A 321 31.50 -6.83 34.22
C LYS A 321 31.95 -5.64 35.09
N ALA A 322 31.05 -5.12 35.94
CA ALA A 322 31.41 -4.08 36.93
C ALA A 322 30.81 -4.34 38.33
N GLU A 323 30.54 -5.60 38.67
CA GLU A 323 30.14 -6.00 40.05
C GLU A 323 31.10 -7.06 40.63
N ALA A 324 32.30 -7.20 40.07
CA ALA A 324 33.34 -8.06 40.61
C ALA A 324 34.71 -7.37 40.48
N ALA A 325 34.92 -6.35 41.30
CA ALA A 325 36.23 -5.80 41.64
C ALA A 325 36.15 -5.22 43.06
#